data_AF-A0A6N9V0T0-F1
#
_entry.id   AF-A0A6N9V0T0-F1
#
_cell.length_a   1.000
_cell.length_b   1.000
_cell.length_c   1.000
_cell.angle_alpha   90.00
_cell.angle_beta   90.00
_cell.angle_gamma   90.00
#
_symmetry.space_group_name_H-M   'P 1'
#
loop_
_entity.id
_entity.type
_entity.pdbx_description
1 polymer ?
#
loop_
_entity_poly.entity_id
_entity_poly.type
_entity_poly.pdbx_seq_one_letter_code
_entity_poly.pdbx_strand_id
1 'polypeptide(L)'
;MSENVVHLHKHTDPPADNVTTLTVVPDAPPARPVPLWVRSGRVVKSAATHETTRATVRAAARHGLYTFNGGRIVARRAWDGRTGSRYERMIRAAEAAGNLEAAQEWEERLQRFRAARHHRRMDLLHSPVDAAKGVAVGAGMSIGVLVALGVVMAISTGHAGDVITPLSATIDFIALLIRIVQVVWGPALSIGPFLALLALWSVGRKQHAAPNWALPANVRSGEGEPITPSIVVKALRDLGVPALA
;
A
#
# COMPACT_ATOMS: atom_id res chain seq x y z
N MET A 1 -101.82 -24.44 24.11
CA MET A 1 -102.09 -25.84 23.70
C MET A 1 -102.16 -25.81 22.18
N SER A 2 -101.08 -26.22 21.52
CA SER A 2 -100.86 -27.57 20.91
C SER A 2 -101.07 -27.39 19.39
N GLU A 3 -100.23 -27.82 18.47
CA GLU A 3 -99.12 -28.78 18.40
C GLU A 3 -98.37 -28.46 17.09
N ASN A 4 -97.03 -28.39 17.10
CA ASN A 4 -96.13 -29.46 16.64
C ASN A 4 -96.38 -29.90 15.19
N VAL A 5 -95.58 -29.37 14.25
CA VAL A 5 -95.62 -29.73 12.83
C VAL A 5 -94.26 -30.24 12.38
N VAL A 6 -94.18 -31.56 12.17
CA VAL A 6 -93.24 -32.23 11.26
C VAL A 6 -93.92 -33.58 10.92
N HIS A 7 -94.01 -34.10 9.69
CA HIS A 7 -92.90 -34.53 8.85
C HIS A 7 -93.30 -34.96 7.43
N LEU A 8 -92.30 -34.84 6.56
CA LEU A 8 -91.85 -35.74 5.48
C LEU A 8 -92.89 -36.34 4.54
N HIS A 9 -92.90 -35.80 3.31
CA HIS A 9 -92.95 -36.65 2.13
C HIS A 9 -91.68 -36.49 1.30
N LYS A 10 -91.11 -37.64 0.95
CA LYS A 10 -89.93 -37.86 0.12
C LYS A 10 -90.33 -37.70 -1.34
N HIS A 11 -89.81 -36.69 -2.03
CA HIS A 11 -89.89 -36.61 -3.48
C HIS A 11 -88.65 -37.22 -4.12
N THR A 12 -88.91 -38.14 -5.03
CA THR A 12 -87.94 -38.94 -5.78
C THR A 12 -87.97 -38.41 -7.20
N ASP A 13 -86.95 -37.66 -7.61
CA ASP A 13 -86.73 -37.26 -9.01
C ASP A 13 -85.61 -38.10 -9.66
N PRO A 14 -85.75 -38.45 -10.95
CA PRO A 14 -84.92 -39.44 -11.67
C PRO A 14 -83.47 -38.96 -11.93
N PRO A 15 -82.53 -39.88 -12.26
CA PRO A 15 -81.09 -39.63 -12.14
C PRO A 15 -80.63 -38.60 -13.17
N ALA A 16 -79.94 -37.56 -12.69
CA ALA A 16 -79.24 -36.64 -13.57
C ALA A 16 -78.12 -37.41 -14.27
N ASP A 17 -78.20 -37.50 -15.60
CA ASP A 17 -77.10 -37.90 -16.47
C ASP A 17 -75.87 -37.05 -16.10
N ASN A 18 -74.97 -37.66 -15.35
CA ASN A 18 -73.67 -37.14 -14.98
C ASN A 18 -72.78 -37.18 -16.23
N VAL A 19 -73.08 -36.28 -17.16
CA VAL A 19 -72.17 -35.86 -18.22
C VAL A 19 -70.92 -35.34 -17.51
N THR A 20 -69.85 -36.12 -17.49
CA THR A 20 -68.51 -35.65 -17.18
C THR A 20 -68.11 -34.63 -18.25
N THR A 21 -68.54 -33.39 -18.06
CA THR A 21 -67.95 -32.24 -18.74
C THR A 21 -66.53 -32.12 -18.22
N LEU A 22 -65.56 -32.51 -19.05
CA LEU A 22 -64.16 -32.16 -18.84
C LEU A 22 -64.06 -30.63 -18.86
N THR A 23 -64.09 -30.01 -17.68
CA THR A 23 -63.63 -28.64 -17.52
C THR A 23 -62.14 -28.67 -17.81
N VAL A 24 -61.75 -28.37 -19.05
CA VAL A 24 -60.37 -28.06 -19.38
C VAL A 24 -60.01 -26.82 -18.57
N VAL A 25 -59.35 -27.03 -17.43
CA VAL A 25 -58.67 -25.97 -16.70
C VAL A 25 -57.55 -25.52 -17.65
N PRO A 26 -57.58 -24.28 -18.17
CA PRO A 26 -56.44 -23.81 -18.92
C PRO A 26 -55.24 -23.80 -17.98
N ASP A 27 -54.19 -24.52 -18.37
CA ASP A 27 -52.96 -24.60 -17.61
C ASP A 27 -52.45 -23.18 -17.35
N ALA A 28 -52.03 -22.90 -16.12
CA ALA A 28 -51.63 -21.56 -15.73
C ALA A 28 -50.51 -21.08 -16.68
N PRO A 29 -50.58 -19.86 -17.25
CA PRO A 29 -49.59 -19.43 -18.22
C PRO A 29 -48.19 -19.51 -17.60
N PRO A 30 -47.17 -20.01 -18.33
CA PRO A 30 -45.84 -20.18 -17.78
C PRO A 30 -45.35 -18.83 -17.25
N ALA A 31 -44.89 -18.82 -15.99
CA ALA A 31 -44.39 -17.62 -15.35
C ALA A 31 -43.34 -16.96 -16.25
N ARG A 32 -43.56 -15.69 -16.62
CA ARG A 32 -42.66 -14.95 -17.52
C ARG A 32 -41.22 -15.08 -17.02
N PRO A 33 -40.26 -15.46 -17.88
CA PRO A 33 -38.87 -15.59 -17.46
C PRO A 33 -38.38 -14.24 -16.94
N VAL A 34 -38.12 -14.20 -15.63
CA VAL A 34 -37.58 -13.00 -14.97
C VAL A 34 -36.22 -12.69 -15.60
N PRO A 35 -35.94 -11.42 -15.97
CA PRO A 35 -34.71 -11.07 -16.63
C PRO A 35 -33.51 -11.50 -15.78
N LEU A 36 -32.50 -12.10 -16.41
CA LEU A 36 -31.28 -12.57 -15.74
C LEU A 36 -30.60 -11.46 -14.93
N TRP A 37 -30.73 -10.19 -15.34
CA TRP A 37 -30.27 -9.01 -14.61
C TRP A 37 -30.97 -8.79 -13.26
N VAL A 38 -32.28 -9.10 -13.14
CA VAL A 38 -33.01 -8.99 -11.87
C VAL A 38 -32.58 -10.10 -10.91
N ARG A 39 -32.23 -11.27 -11.45
CA ARG A 39 -31.72 -12.42 -10.69
C ARG A 39 -30.27 -12.18 -10.23
N SER A 40 -29.42 -11.67 -11.11
CA SER A 40 -28.05 -11.28 -10.76
C SER A 40 -28.03 -10.08 -9.82
N GLY A 41 -28.93 -9.11 -9.97
CA GLY A 41 -29.08 -7.99 -9.04
C GLY A 41 -29.46 -8.40 -7.62
N ARG A 42 -30.32 -9.42 -7.45
CA ARG A 42 -30.63 -9.99 -6.14
C ARG A 42 -29.44 -10.75 -5.53
N VAL A 43 -28.68 -11.48 -6.34
CA VAL A 43 -27.46 -12.18 -5.90
C VAL A 43 -26.37 -11.17 -5.52
N VAL A 44 -26.18 -10.11 -6.29
CA VAL A 44 -25.24 -9.02 -5.98
C VAL A 44 -25.68 -8.28 -4.71
N LYS A 45 -26.97 -8.00 -4.55
CA LYS A 45 -27.50 -7.37 -3.33
C LYS A 45 -27.31 -8.27 -2.11
N SER A 46 -27.60 -9.57 -2.24
CA SER A 46 -27.40 -10.57 -1.18
C SER A 46 -25.92 -10.75 -0.82
N ALA A 47 -25.04 -10.85 -1.82
CA ALA A 47 -23.60 -10.92 -1.63
C ALA A 47 -23.05 -9.64 -0.99
N ALA A 48 -23.54 -8.46 -1.38
CA ALA A 48 -23.15 -7.18 -0.79
C ALA A 48 -23.63 -7.00 0.66
N THR A 49 -24.75 -7.63 1.04
CA THR A 49 -25.27 -7.63 2.42
C THR A 49 -24.60 -8.68 3.30
N HIS A 50 -23.84 -9.62 2.73
CA HIS A 50 -23.19 -10.67 3.52
C HIS A 50 -22.06 -10.09 4.37
N GLU A 51 -22.04 -10.41 5.66
CA GLU A 51 -21.05 -9.90 6.61
C GLU A 51 -19.61 -10.20 6.19
N THR A 52 -19.39 -11.36 5.58
CA THR A 52 -18.10 -11.80 5.03
C THR A 52 -17.64 -10.91 3.89
N THR A 53 -18.51 -10.59 2.93
CA THR A 53 -18.21 -9.66 1.82
C THR A 53 -17.96 -8.25 2.33
N ARG A 54 -18.74 -7.77 3.30
CA ARG A 54 -18.52 -6.45 3.90
C ARG A 54 -17.20 -6.38 4.66
N ALA A 55 -16.83 -7.47 5.35
CA ALA A 55 -15.55 -7.58 6.05
C ALA A 55 -14.37 -7.63 5.08
N THR A 56 -14.45 -8.41 3.99
CA THR A 56 -13.39 -8.50 2.98
C THR A 56 -13.23 -7.20 2.22
N VAL A 57 -14.33 -6.53 1.82
CA VAL A 57 -14.27 -5.20 1.19
C VAL A 57 -13.66 -4.18 2.13
N ARG A 58 -14.04 -4.17 3.41
CA ARG A 58 -13.46 -3.25 4.41
C ARG A 58 -11.98 -3.54 4.65
N ALA A 59 -11.57 -4.80 4.66
CA ALA A 59 -10.16 -5.20 4.79
C ALA A 59 -9.35 -4.79 3.55
N ALA A 60 -9.87 -5.04 2.34
CA ALA A 60 -9.26 -4.62 1.09
C ALA A 60 -9.11 -3.10 1.01
N ALA A 61 -10.17 -2.36 1.34
CA ALA A 61 -10.15 -0.91 1.42
C ALA A 61 -9.12 -0.41 2.44
N ARG A 62 -9.09 -0.98 3.65
CA ARG A 62 -8.09 -0.65 4.68
C ARG A 62 -6.65 -0.84 4.17
N HIS A 63 -6.35 -2.02 3.64
CA HIS A 63 -4.99 -2.32 3.17
C HIS A 63 -4.61 -1.47 1.96
N GLY A 64 -5.55 -1.19 1.05
CA GLY A 64 -5.36 -0.23 -0.04
C GLY A 64 -5.06 1.18 0.47
N LEU A 65 -5.82 1.65 1.47
CA LEU A 65 -5.59 2.96 2.08
C LEU A 65 -4.27 3.05 2.85
N TYR A 66 -3.80 1.97 3.49
CA TYR A 66 -2.47 1.96 4.10
C TYR A 66 -1.37 2.13 3.06
N THR A 67 -1.44 1.40 1.95
CA THR A 67 -0.47 1.53 0.86
C THR A 67 -0.50 2.93 0.27
N PHE A 68 -1.68 3.48 -0.03
CA PHE A 68 -1.80 4.81 -0.62
C PHE A 68 -1.32 5.93 0.33
N ASN A 69 -1.78 5.94 1.58
CA ASN A 69 -1.40 6.98 2.54
C ASN A 69 0.04 6.83 3.02
N GLY A 70 0.54 5.60 3.16
CA GLY A 70 1.97 5.34 3.34
C GLY A 70 2.78 5.94 2.19
N GLY A 71 2.28 5.80 0.96
CA GLY A 71 2.81 6.42 -0.26
C GLY A 71 2.98 7.91 -0.14
N ARG A 72 1.89 8.57 0.25
CA ARG A 72 1.87 10.01 0.42
C ARG A 72 2.85 10.49 1.48
N ILE A 73 2.99 9.77 2.59
CA ILE A 73 3.94 10.10 3.68
C ILE A 73 5.38 9.97 3.19
N VAL A 74 5.72 8.83 2.57
CA VAL A 74 7.07 8.58 2.04
C VAL A 74 7.41 9.59 0.95
N ALA A 75 6.49 9.85 0.02
CA ALA A 75 6.66 10.84 -1.03
C ALA A 75 6.87 12.24 -0.45
N ARG A 76 6.08 12.65 0.54
CA ARG A 76 6.26 13.96 1.21
C ARG A 76 7.58 14.04 1.96
N ARG A 77 8.01 12.96 2.64
CA ARG A 77 9.31 12.90 3.31
C ARG A 77 10.46 12.97 2.32
N ALA A 78 10.38 12.24 1.22
CA ALA A 78 11.37 12.28 0.15
C ALA A 78 11.42 13.68 -0.47
N TRP A 79 10.26 14.30 -0.71
CA TRP A 79 10.15 15.66 -1.23
C TRP A 79 10.75 16.70 -0.29
N ASP A 80 10.40 16.64 0.99
CA ASP A 80 10.94 17.53 2.02
C ASP A 80 12.44 17.32 2.25
N GLY A 81 12.97 16.13 2.01
CA GLY A 81 14.42 15.88 2.00
C GLY A 81 15.10 16.40 0.73
N ARG A 82 14.39 16.40 -0.40
CA ARG A 82 14.93 16.82 -1.70
C ARG A 82 14.77 18.32 -1.97
N THR A 83 13.90 19.01 -1.25
CA THR A 83 13.59 20.44 -1.42
C THR A 83 13.86 21.22 -0.14
N GLY A 84 14.01 22.55 -0.25
CA GLY A 84 14.18 23.43 0.90
C GLY A 84 12.89 23.69 1.69
N SER A 85 11.77 23.07 1.29
CA SER A 85 10.42 23.33 1.82
C SER A 85 10.33 23.19 3.34
N ARG A 86 11.10 22.27 3.94
CA ARG A 86 11.16 22.08 5.38
C ARG A 86 11.71 23.34 6.08
N TYR A 87 12.82 23.87 5.58
CA TYR A 87 13.45 25.06 6.16
C TYR A 87 12.55 26.28 6.03
N GLU A 88 11.90 26.46 4.88
CA GLU A 88 10.95 27.58 4.66
C GLU A 88 9.74 27.52 5.59
N ARG A 89 9.26 26.32 5.97
CA ARG A 89 8.22 26.18 6.99
C ARG A 89 8.72 26.52 8.39
N MET A 90 9.97 26.18 8.71
CA MET A 90 10.57 26.52 10.01
C MET A 90 10.85 28.01 10.15
N ILE A 91 11.29 28.66 9.07
CA ILE A 91 11.44 30.12 8.99
C ILE A 91 10.07 30.78 9.24
N ARG A 92 9.04 30.40 8.49
CA ARG A 92 7.67 30.93 8.68
C ARG A 92 7.11 30.69 10.09
N ALA A 93 7.42 29.54 10.70
CA ALA A 93 7.00 29.25 12.07
C ALA A 93 7.77 30.09 13.10
N ALA A 94 9.07 30.32 12.88
CA ALA A 94 9.90 31.18 13.73
C ALA A 94 9.48 32.65 13.62
N GLU A 95 9.19 33.12 12.40
CA GLU A 95 8.63 34.46 12.13
C GLU A 95 7.27 34.64 12.82
N ALA A 96 6.38 33.66 12.71
CA ALA A 96 5.07 33.68 13.38
C ALA A 96 5.18 33.69 14.92
N ALA A 97 6.27 33.12 15.47
CA ALA A 97 6.57 33.15 16.91
C ALA A 97 7.35 34.41 17.34
N GLY A 98 7.68 35.32 16.41
CA GLY A 98 8.47 36.53 16.68
C GLY A 98 9.95 36.27 17.00
N ASN A 99 10.45 35.05 16.80
CA ASN A 99 11.83 34.69 17.09
C ASN A 99 12.71 34.86 15.84
N LEU A 100 13.22 36.07 15.66
CA LEU A 100 14.04 36.45 14.50
C LEU A 100 15.42 35.76 14.47
N GLU A 101 16.00 35.50 15.63
CA GLU A 101 17.30 34.79 15.72
C GLU A 101 17.18 33.35 15.23
N ALA A 102 16.12 32.65 15.63
CA ALA A 102 15.81 31.32 15.11
C ALA A 102 15.54 31.36 13.61
N ALA A 103 14.84 32.39 13.10
CA ALA A 103 14.58 32.54 11.67
C ALA A 103 15.89 32.67 10.86
N GLN A 104 16.84 33.48 11.34
CA GLN A 104 18.16 33.65 10.71
C GLN A 104 18.95 32.34 10.67
N GLU A 105 18.98 31.58 11.77
CA GLU A 105 19.68 30.28 11.80
C GLU A 105 19.12 29.30 10.75
N TRP A 106 17.79 29.26 10.60
CA TRP A 106 17.16 28.41 9.60
C TRP A 106 17.40 28.90 8.17
N GLU A 107 17.51 30.20 7.95
CA GLU A 107 17.88 30.79 6.67
C GLU A 107 19.32 30.42 6.26
N GLU A 108 20.28 30.55 7.17
CA GLU A 108 21.67 30.15 6.90
C GLU A 108 21.80 28.66 6.55
N ARG A 109 21.03 27.81 7.24
CA ARG A 109 20.96 26.36 6.93
C ARG A 109 20.36 26.12 5.54
N LEU A 110 19.35 26.89 5.14
CA LEU A 110 18.75 26.81 3.82
C LEU A 110 19.72 27.27 2.72
N GLN A 111 20.46 28.35 2.95
CA GLN A 111 21.47 28.83 1.99
C GLN A 111 22.60 27.82 1.82
N ARG A 112 23.13 27.25 2.91
CA ARG A 112 24.11 26.14 2.85
C ARG A 112 23.61 24.96 2.04
N PHE A 113 22.34 24.57 2.22
CA PHE A 113 21.72 23.50 1.45
C PHE A 113 21.58 23.81 -0.05
N ARG A 114 21.25 25.06 -0.40
CA ARG A 114 21.18 25.53 -1.80
C ARG A 114 22.58 25.58 -2.44
N ALA A 115 23.57 26.14 -1.75
CA ALA A 115 24.96 26.19 -2.18
C ALA A 115 25.54 24.79 -2.42
N ALA A 116 25.37 23.86 -1.46
CA ALA A 116 25.83 22.48 -1.61
C ALA A 116 25.14 21.71 -2.76
N ARG A 117 23.91 22.09 -3.13
CA ARG A 117 23.25 21.54 -4.33
C ARG A 117 23.83 22.14 -5.60
N HIS A 118 24.03 23.45 -5.62
CA HIS A 118 24.61 24.14 -6.77
C HIS A 118 26.02 23.61 -7.06
N HIS A 119 26.84 23.47 -6.03
CA HIS A 119 28.17 22.87 -6.11
C HIS A 119 28.11 21.46 -6.70
N ARG A 120 27.27 20.56 -6.16
CA ARG A 120 27.09 19.22 -6.73
C ARG A 120 26.65 19.20 -8.20
N ARG A 121 25.88 20.20 -8.66
CA ARG A 121 25.50 20.31 -10.08
C ARG A 121 26.64 20.83 -10.95
N MET A 122 27.44 21.76 -10.43
CA MET A 122 28.63 22.27 -11.12
C MET A 122 29.73 21.21 -11.20
N ASP A 123 29.89 20.41 -10.13
CA ASP A 123 30.76 19.25 -10.14
C ASP A 123 30.34 18.29 -11.24
N LEU A 124 29.04 18.02 -11.42
CA LEU A 124 28.59 17.16 -12.52
C LEU A 124 28.95 17.69 -13.92
N LEU A 125 29.09 19.01 -14.11
CA LEU A 125 29.48 19.60 -15.39
C LEU A 125 30.99 19.55 -15.67
N HIS A 126 31.81 19.70 -14.63
CA HIS A 126 33.27 19.57 -14.74
C HIS A 126 33.74 18.11 -14.65
N SER A 127 32.97 17.26 -13.97
CA SER A 127 33.33 15.87 -13.68
C SER A 127 33.47 14.92 -14.86
N PRO A 128 32.82 15.04 -16.03
CA PRO A 128 32.90 13.97 -17.02
C PRO A 128 34.30 13.86 -17.61
N VAL A 129 34.97 15.01 -17.82
CA VAL A 129 36.34 15.05 -18.35
C VAL A 129 37.34 14.60 -17.28
N ASP A 130 37.21 15.11 -16.06
CA ASP A 130 38.11 14.73 -14.95
C ASP A 130 37.92 13.26 -14.55
N ALA A 131 36.69 12.76 -14.55
CA ALA A 131 36.39 11.35 -14.34
C ALA A 131 36.92 10.49 -15.49
N ALA A 132 36.73 10.87 -16.75
CA ALA A 132 37.26 10.13 -17.89
C ALA A 132 38.80 10.06 -17.84
N LYS A 133 39.45 11.16 -17.51
CA LYS A 133 40.90 11.21 -17.31
C LYS A 133 41.34 10.33 -16.15
N GLY A 134 40.64 10.40 -15.00
CA GLY A 134 40.91 9.55 -13.84
C GLY A 134 40.74 8.06 -14.15
N VAL A 135 39.68 7.69 -14.88
CA VAL A 135 39.44 6.30 -15.33
C VAL A 135 40.52 5.84 -16.29
N ALA A 136 40.89 6.66 -17.28
CA ALA A 136 41.93 6.31 -18.24
C ALA A 136 43.30 6.13 -17.57
N VAL A 137 43.69 7.05 -16.70
CA VAL A 137 44.96 6.97 -15.94
C VAL A 137 44.94 5.79 -14.98
N GLY A 138 43.84 5.59 -14.26
CA GLY A 138 43.69 4.47 -13.32
C GLY A 138 43.72 3.11 -14.02
N ALA A 139 43.03 2.97 -15.16
CA ALA A 139 43.03 1.74 -15.96
C ALA A 139 44.41 1.49 -16.60
N GLY A 140 45.06 2.51 -17.13
CA GLY A 140 46.42 2.38 -17.68
C GLY A 140 47.42 1.93 -16.61
N MET A 141 47.36 2.54 -15.42
CA MET A 141 48.23 2.17 -14.31
C MET A 141 47.95 0.74 -13.82
N SER A 142 46.68 0.33 -13.69
CA SER A 142 46.35 -1.02 -13.24
C SER A 142 46.77 -2.09 -14.26
N ILE A 143 46.55 -1.85 -15.56
CA ILE A 143 47.03 -2.72 -16.63
C ILE A 143 48.56 -2.82 -16.58
N GLY A 144 49.25 -1.67 -16.43
CA GLY A 144 50.71 -1.64 -16.31
C GLY A 144 51.23 -2.48 -15.13
N VAL A 145 50.58 -2.40 -13.97
CA VAL A 145 50.92 -3.21 -12.79
C VAL A 145 50.66 -4.70 -13.05
N LEU A 146 49.55 -5.06 -13.69
CA LEU A 146 49.24 -6.46 -14.03
C LEU A 146 50.24 -7.04 -15.03
N VAL A 147 50.65 -6.27 -16.03
CA VAL A 147 51.68 -6.67 -17.00
C VAL A 147 53.02 -6.84 -16.30
N ALA A 148 53.42 -5.89 -15.44
CA ALA A 148 54.65 -6.00 -14.67
C ALA A 148 54.66 -7.26 -13.78
N LEU A 149 53.54 -7.55 -13.12
CA LEU A 149 53.35 -8.77 -12.33
C LEU A 149 53.47 -10.03 -13.21
N GLY A 150 52.89 -10.01 -14.41
CA GLY A 150 53.01 -11.10 -15.38
C GLY A 150 54.44 -11.33 -15.84
N VAL A 151 55.21 -10.26 -16.08
CA VAL A 151 56.64 -10.34 -16.44
C VAL A 151 57.45 -10.98 -15.31
N VAL A 152 57.22 -10.57 -14.05
CA VAL A 152 57.88 -11.18 -12.89
C VAL A 152 57.54 -12.68 -12.79
N MET A 153 56.26 -13.03 -13.02
CA MET A 153 55.83 -14.42 -13.00
C MET A 153 56.48 -15.24 -14.12
N ALA A 154 56.55 -14.71 -15.34
CA ALA A 154 57.20 -15.37 -16.48
C ALA A 154 58.70 -15.59 -16.28
N ILE A 155 59.39 -14.66 -15.61
CA ILE A 155 60.80 -14.83 -15.23
C ILE A 155 60.95 -15.95 -14.18
N SER A 156 60.05 -15.98 -13.20
CA SER A 156 60.05 -16.98 -12.13
C SER A 156 59.77 -18.40 -12.64
N THR A 157 58.81 -18.55 -13.57
CA THR A 157 58.38 -19.85 -14.10
C THR A 157 59.15 -20.28 -15.34
N GLY A 158 59.87 -19.37 -15.99
CA GLY A 158 60.60 -19.61 -17.24
C GLY A 158 59.72 -19.71 -18.49
N HIS A 159 58.41 -19.44 -18.38
CA HIS A 159 57.46 -19.55 -19.47
C HIS A 159 56.97 -18.17 -19.92
N ALA A 160 57.22 -17.81 -21.18
CA ALA A 160 56.83 -16.51 -21.73
C ALA A 160 55.30 -16.27 -21.77
N GLY A 161 54.50 -17.34 -21.75
CA GLY A 161 53.03 -17.25 -21.74
C GLY A 161 52.45 -16.69 -20.44
N ASP A 162 53.20 -16.77 -19.33
CA ASP A 162 52.70 -16.39 -18.01
C ASP A 162 52.53 -14.87 -17.83
N VAL A 163 53.03 -14.07 -18.77
CA VAL A 163 52.84 -12.61 -18.78
C VAL A 163 51.37 -12.22 -18.86
N ILE A 164 50.56 -13.00 -19.56
CA ILE A 164 49.14 -12.68 -19.81
C ILE A 164 48.24 -13.22 -18.70
N THR A 165 48.71 -14.18 -17.91
CA THR A 165 47.91 -14.89 -16.89
C THR A 165 47.26 -13.96 -15.84
N PRO A 166 47.94 -12.92 -15.30
CA PRO A 166 47.27 -11.98 -14.38
C PRO A 166 46.17 -11.15 -15.06
N LEU A 167 46.31 -10.88 -16.35
CA LEU A 167 45.32 -10.15 -17.14
C LEU A 167 44.08 -11.03 -17.40
N SER A 168 44.27 -12.29 -17.82
CA SER A 168 43.16 -13.23 -18.04
C SER A 168 42.39 -13.49 -16.75
N ALA A 169 43.09 -13.70 -15.63
CA ALA A 169 42.45 -13.87 -14.32
C ALA A 169 41.58 -12.68 -13.92
N THR A 170 42.02 -11.45 -14.22
CA THR A 170 41.26 -10.23 -13.98
C THR A 170 40.00 -10.17 -14.86
N ILE A 171 40.12 -10.53 -16.14
CA ILE A 171 38.98 -10.58 -17.07
C ILE A 171 37.95 -11.62 -16.61
N ASP A 172 38.40 -12.81 -16.22
CA ASP A 172 37.51 -13.88 -15.73
C ASP A 172 36.81 -13.46 -14.42
N PHE A 173 37.51 -12.75 -13.54
CA PHE A 173 36.92 -12.19 -12.34
C PHE A 173 35.83 -11.15 -12.65
N ILE A 174 36.09 -10.24 -13.61
CA ILE A 174 35.09 -9.27 -14.07
C ILE A 174 33.90 -9.99 -14.72
N ALA A 175 34.14 -11.01 -15.54
CA ALA A 175 33.08 -11.81 -16.17
C ALA A 175 32.20 -12.50 -15.12
N LEU A 176 32.80 -13.01 -14.03
CA LEU A 176 32.06 -13.56 -12.90
C LEU A 176 31.17 -12.50 -12.23
N LEU A 177 31.70 -11.30 -11.97
CA LEU A 177 30.92 -10.20 -11.40
C LEU A 177 29.74 -9.81 -12.30
N ILE A 178 29.96 -9.71 -13.60
CA ILE A 178 28.90 -9.44 -14.59
C ILE A 178 27.84 -10.54 -14.54
N ARG A 179 28.25 -11.81 -14.47
CA ARG A 179 27.33 -12.94 -14.36
C ARG A 179 26.50 -12.89 -13.08
N ILE A 180 27.10 -12.54 -11.94
CA ILE A 180 26.36 -12.34 -10.68
C ILE A 180 25.31 -11.23 -10.87
N VAL A 181 25.69 -10.10 -11.45
CA VAL A 181 24.75 -8.99 -11.71
C VAL A 181 23.62 -9.43 -12.63
N GLN A 182 23.90 -10.11 -13.74
CA GLN A 182 22.88 -10.62 -14.67
C GLN A 182 21.89 -11.56 -13.98
N VAL A 183 22.39 -12.46 -13.13
CA VAL A 183 21.55 -13.41 -12.37
C VAL A 183 20.71 -12.69 -11.32
N VAL A 184 21.26 -11.70 -10.62
CA VAL A 184 20.55 -10.96 -9.55
C VAL A 184 19.57 -9.94 -10.11
N TRP A 185 19.85 -9.34 -11.27
CA TRP A 185 19.08 -8.24 -11.84
C TRP A 185 17.65 -8.62 -12.18
N GLY A 186 17.43 -9.79 -12.79
CA GLY A 186 16.09 -10.28 -13.14
C GLY A 186 15.17 -10.43 -11.92
N PRO A 187 15.58 -11.18 -10.88
CA PRO A 187 14.85 -11.26 -9.61
C PRO A 187 14.69 -9.90 -8.92
N ALA A 188 15.73 -9.05 -8.90
CA ALA A 188 15.65 -7.74 -8.26
C ALA A 188 14.60 -6.83 -8.91
N LEU A 189 14.53 -6.80 -10.24
CA LEU A 189 13.49 -6.04 -10.97
C LEU A 189 12.10 -6.65 -10.78
N SER A 190 12.01 -7.97 -10.68
CA SER A 190 10.72 -8.65 -10.49
C SER A 190 10.17 -8.45 -9.08
N ILE A 191 11.02 -8.54 -8.05
CA ILE A 191 10.63 -8.51 -6.63
C ILE A 191 10.60 -7.06 -6.08
N GLY A 192 11.41 -6.17 -6.63
CA GLY A 192 11.56 -4.78 -6.18
C GLY A 192 10.23 -4.01 -6.04
N PRO A 193 9.34 -4.00 -7.04
CA PRO A 193 8.04 -3.34 -6.94
C PRO A 193 7.16 -3.88 -5.81
N PHE A 194 7.18 -5.20 -5.58
CA PHE A 194 6.41 -5.81 -4.49
C PHE A 194 6.97 -5.43 -3.13
N LEU A 195 8.30 -5.43 -2.96
CA LEU A 195 8.93 -4.96 -1.74
C LEU A 195 8.66 -3.47 -1.50
N ALA A 196 8.66 -2.65 -2.55
CA ALA A 196 8.32 -1.23 -2.44
C ALA A 196 6.88 -1.03 -1.95
N LEU A 197 5.91 -1.77 -2.52
CA LEU A 197 4.51 -1.75 -2.07
C LEU A 197 4.37 -2.25 -0.62
N LEU A 198 5.08 -3.31 -0.25
CA LEU A 198 5.08 -3.82 1.13
C LEU A 198 5.68 -2.81 2.12
N ALA A 199 6.77 -2.15 1.76
CA ALA A 199 7.37 -1.10 2.57
C ALA A 199 6.38 0.06 2.76
N LEU A 200 5.70 0.46 1.68
CA LEU A 200 4.70 1.52 1.70
C LEU A 200 3.51 1.20 2.61
N TRP A 201 2.99 -0.01 2.47
CA TRP A 201 1.93 -0.55 3.31
C TRP A 201 2.35 -0.65 4.78
N SER A 202 3.59 -1.09 5.05
CA SER A 202 4.15 -1.18 6.41
C SER A 202 4.22 0.20 7.08
N VAL A 203 4.66 1.22 6.34
CA VAL A 203 4.67 2.61 6.81
C VAL A 203 3.25 3.10 7.09
N GLY A 204 2.31 2.89 6.17
CA GLY A 204 0.91 3.30 6.36
C GLY A 204 0.22 2.60 7.52
N ARG A 205 0.51 1.31 7.73
CA ARG A 205 0.01 0.52 8.86
C ARG A 205 0.53 1.06 10.20
N LYS A 206 1.84 1.30 10.31
CA LYS A 206 2.48 1.77 11.56
C LYS A 206 2.05 3.19 11.96
N GLN A 207 1.74 4.03 10.98
CA GLN A 207 1.27 5.41 11.19
C GLN A 207 -0.25 5.51 11.35
N HIS A 208 -0.96 4.37 11.42
CA HIS A 208 -2.43 4.33 11.48
C HIS A 208 -3.10 5.21 10.41
N ALA A 209 -2.49 5.30 9.22
CA ALA A 209 -2.84 6.28 8.19
C ALA A 209 -4.14 5.93 7.42
N ALA A 210 -5.05 5.17 8.03
CA ALA A 210 -6.38 4.89 7.51
C ALA A 210 -7.43 5.63 8.35
N PRO A 211 -8.58 6.02 7.77
CA PRO A 211 -9.69 6.65 8.48
C PRO A 211 -10.16 5.84 9.69
N ASN A 212 -10.71 6.51 10.71
CA ASN A 212 -11.21 5.87 11.94
C ASN A 212 -12.19 4.72 11.69
N TRP A 213 -13.07 4.82 10.70
CA TRP A 213 -13.97 3.72 10.34
C TRP A 213 -13.24 2.50 9.75
N ALA A 214 -12.03 2.67 9.23
CA ALA A 214 -11.23 1.60 8.66
C ALA A 214 -10.25 1.00 9.67
N LEU A 215 -9.97 1.58 10.83
CA LEU A 215 -8.99 1.03 11.80
C LEU A 215 -9.51 -0.24 12.53
N PRO A 216 -8.61 -1.16 12.96
CA PRO A 216 -9.02 -2.35 13.73
C PRO A 216 -9.58 -1.95 15.10
N ALA A 217 -10.48 -2.79 15.65
CA ALA A 217 -11.29 -2.44 16.84
C ALA A 217 -10.43 -2.06 18.05
N ASN A 218 -9.33 -2.79 18.28
CA ASN A 218 -8.37 -2.55 19.35
C ASN A 218 -7.63 -1.21 19.26
N VAL A 219 -7.43 -0.68 18.05
CA VAL A 219 -6.78 0.63 17.84
C VAL A 219 -7.80 1.76 17.91
N ARG A 220 -9.03 1.53 17.43
CA ARG A 220 -10.14 2.49 17.54
C ARG A 220 -10.51 2.83 18.99
N SER A 221 -10.24 1.92 19.93
CA SER A 221 -10.53 2.08 21.36
C SER A 221 -9.30 2.44 22.21
N GLY A 222 -8.11 2.54 21.62
CA GLY A 222 -6.85 2.85 22.33
C GLY A 222 -6.48 4.33 22.34
N GLU A 223 -7.05 5.11 21.44
CA GLU A 223 -7.00 6.58 21.48
C GLU A 223 -8.15 6.97 22.40
N GLY A 224 -7.82 7.23 23.68
CA GLY A 224 -8.76 7.29 24.79
C GLY A 224 -10.08 7.97 24.43
N GLU A 225 -11.18 7.35 24.87
CA GLU A 225 -12.51 7.97 24.89
C GLU A 225 -12.32 9.47 25.20
N PRO A 226 -12.78 10.38 24.32
CA PRO A 226 -12.52 11.81 24.51
C PRO A 226 -12.86 12.15 25.95
N ILE A 227 -11.90 12.76 26.68
CA ILE A 227 -12.06 13.17 28.08
C ILE A 227 -13.24 14.13 28.10
N THR A 228 -14.42 13.55 28.24
CA THR A 228 -15.68 14.25 28.29
C THR A 228 -15.86 14.64 29.74
N PRO A 229 -16.51 15.78 30.01
CA PRO A 229 -16.75 16.23 31.38
C PRO A 229 -17.37 15.12 32.25
N SER A 230 -18.21 14.26 31.68
CA SER A 230 -18.80 13.09 32.33
C SER A 230 -17.79 12.05 32.79
N ILE A 231 -16.69 11.80 32.06
CA ILE A 231 -15.63 10.85 32.44
C ILE A 231 -14.81 11.41 33.61
N VAL A 232 -14.51 12.71 33.59
CA VAL A 232 -13.82 13.39 34.70
C VAL A 232 -14.69 13.40 35.96
N VAL A 233 -15.99 13.74 35.82
CA VAL A 233 -16.95 13.72 36.93
C VAL A 233 -17.12 12.31 37.50
N LYS A 234 -17.13 11.28 36.65
CA LYS A 234 -17.20 9.89 37.07
C LYS A 234 -15.92 9.45 37.78
N ALA A 235 -14.75 9.82 37.26
CA ALA A 235 -13.46 9.52 37.88
C ALA A 235 -13.30 10.21 39.25
N LEU A 236 -13.71 11.48 39.38
CA LEU A 236 -13.68 12.21 40.66
C LEU A 236 -14.64 11.59 41.69
N ARG A 237 -15.82 11.15 41.24
CA ARG A 237 -16.78 10.42 42.07
C ARG A 237 -16.23 9.09 42.55
N ASP A 238 -15.57 8.33 41.67
CA ASP A 238 -14.96 7.04 42.00
C ASP A 238 -13.74 7.20 42.94
N LEU A 239 -13.07 8.36 42.89
CA LEU A 239 -12.00 8.77 43.82
C LEU A 239 -12.51 9.39 45.14
N GLY A 240 -13.83 9.49 45.34
CA GLY A 240 -14.43 10.01 46.56
C GLY A 240 -14.25 11.51 46.78
N VAL A 241 -13.88 12.27 45.74
CA VAL A 241 -13.70 13.73 45.84
C VAL A 241 -15.04 14.41 45.55
N PRO A 242 -15.63 15.17 46.50
CA PRO A 242 -16.90 15.86 46.28
C PRO A 242 -16.74 16.95 45.22
N ALA A 243 -17.80 17.16 44.43
CA ALA A 243 -17.81 18.13 43.34
C ALA A 243 -17.44 19.53 43.87
N LEU A 244 -16.44 20.16 43.25
CA LEU A 244 -16.13 21.56 43.48
C LEU A 244 -17.32 22.39 42.95
N ALA A 245 -17.93 23.15 43.86
CA ALA A 245 -18.97 24.13 43.56
C ALA A 245 -18.39 25.34 42.81
#